data_AF-A0A379FHN2-F1
#
_entry.id   AF-A0A379FHN2-F1
#
_cell.length_a   1.000
_cell.length_b   1.000
_cell.length_c   1.000
_cell.angle_alpha   90.00
_cell.angle_beta   90.00
_cell.angle_gamma   90.00
#
_symmetry.space_group_name_H-M   'P 1'
#
loop_
_entity.id
_entity.type
_entity.pdbx_description
1 polymer ?
#
loop_
_entity_poly.entity_id
_entity_poly.type
_entity_poly.pdbx_seq_one_letter_code
_entity_poly.pdbx_strand_id
1 'polypeptide(L)'
;MCITIFRYLSNFGKPWANITDEETGKEAISDGYLRLIRNYYRFGWIIPFFFGASPAICGSFLKGRKTNLPFENTPKGAKYLPYATSLRLSDLGYTNKSQSDLDITFNHLETYVKGLKKAIHKPSEEFAKLGVKKDGKYIQLNTNVLQIENELYAPIRPKRVVKGDESPSDALLRGGIEYIEVRSLDINPFTPIGVDETQIRFLDLFLIWCVLADAPEMNAEELACCRANWNNVILEGRKPGQVIGMGCGERKEPLAQVGKALFADLQRVAKVLDSCSGTKYLEVCLKLEEMFDNPQLTFSGRLLEKIKAQGIGGYGLSLAEEYHQQLVNTAYEVLTDDAFEHERISSIKRQADLEKSDTISFDEYLKLHAGPNNDGVAS
;
A
#
# COMPACT_ATOMS: atom_id res chain seq x y z
N MET A 1 -6.86 1.32 -1.06
CA MET A 1 -7.15 0.64 0.21
C MET A 1 -5.84 0.37 0.91
N CYS A 2 -5.76 0.46 2.24
CA CYS A 2 -4.64 -0.12 2.98
C CYS A 2 -5.20 -1.37 3.64
N ILE A 3 -4.68 -2.53 3.26
CA ILE A 3 -5.11 -3.78 3.88
C ILE A 3 -3.97 -4.23 4.79
N THR A 4 -4.30 -4.39 6.08
CA THR A 4 -3.40 -5.05 7.03
C THR A 4 -3.50 -6.54 6.75
N ILE A 5 -2.53 -7.09 6.02
CA ILE A 5 -2.71 -8.41 5.43
C ILE A 5 -2.01 -9.49 6.24
N PHE A 6 -0.91 -9.21 6.95
CA PHE A 6 0.01 -10.32 7.22
C PHE A 6 0.71 -10.33 8.59
N ARG A 7 0.12 -11.04 9.55
CA ARG A 7 0.70 -11.45 10.85
C ARG A 7 1.26 -12.89 10.81
N TYR A 8 1.77 -13.34 9.65
CA TYR A 8 2.15 -14.75 9.50
C TYR A 8 3.41 -15.12 10.29
N LEU A 9 4.48 -14.32 10.25
CA LEU A 9 5.75 -14.67 10.91
C LEU A 9 5.69 -14.54 12.43
N SER A 10 4.85 -13.67 12.97
CA SER A 10 4.64 -13.54 14.42
C SER A 10 3.89 -14.76 15.00
N ASN A 11 3.02 -15.40 14.20
CA ASN A 11 2.28 -16.61 14.62
C ASN A 11 2.95 -17.93 14.20
N PHE A 12 3.66 -17.95 13.07
CA PHE A 12 4.26 -19.15 12.45
C PHE A 12 5.78 -19.08 12.26
N GLY A 13 6.50 -18.04 12.71
CA GLY A 13 7.97 -18.00 12.67
C GLY A 13 8.64 -19.06 13.56
N LYS A 14 7.85 -19.69 14.44
CA LYS A 14 8.32 -20.68 15.42
C LYS A 14 9.01 -21.91 14.81
N PRO A 15 8.53 -22.52 13.71
CA PRO A 15 9.21 -23.67 13.09
C PRO A 15 10.31 -23.30 12.10
N TRP A 16 10.28 -22.10 11.48
CA TRP A 16 11.18 -21.77 10.37
C TRP A 16 12.58 -21.31 10.80
N ALA A 17 12.70 -20.77 12.02
CA ALA A 17 13.97 -20.28 12.57
C ALA A 17 14.25 -20.79 14.00
N ASN A 18 13.61 -21.89 14.42
CA ASN A 18 13.67 -22.41 15.80
C ASN A 18 13.35 -21.35 16.87
N ILE A 19 12.44 -20.42 16.56
CA ILE A 19 12.09 -19.31 17.44
C ILE A 19 11.13 -19.84 18.50
N THR A 20 11.57 -19.92 19.75
CA THR A 20 10.74 -20.38 20.86
C THR A 20 9.84 -19.27 21.43
N ASP A 21 10.26 -18.00 21.31
CA ASP A 21 9.53 -16.83 21.77
C ASP A 21 9.80 -15.59 20.89
N GLU A 22 8.81 -14.69 20.77
CA GLU A 22 8.86 -13.54 19.86
C GLU A 22 9.95 -12.52 20.25
N GLU A 23 10.27 -12.41 21.54
CA GLU A 23 11.26 -11.45 22.04
C GLU A 23 12.69 -11.87 21.69
N THR A 24 13.06 -13.14 21.86
CA THR A 24 14.38 -13.67 21.46
C THR A 24 14.50 -13.85 19.94
N GLY A 25 13.38 -14.05 19.24
CA GLY A 25 13.32 -14.22 17.79
C GLY A 25 13.12 -12.94 16.97
N LYS A 26 13.02 -11.77 17.60
CA LYS A 26 12.60 -10.53 16.93
C LYS A 26 13.48 -10.12 15.75
N GLU A 27 14.78 -10.39 15.82
CA GLU A 27 15.73 -10.09 14.74
C GLU A 27 15.44 -10.97 13.53
N ALA A 28 15.36 -12.30 13.72
CA ALA A 28 15.04 -13.24 12.66
C ALA A 28 13.65 -13.01 12.05
N ILE A 29 12.64 -12.65 12.86
CA ILE A 29 11.31 -12.27 12.38
C ILE A 29 11.38 -11.01 11.52
N SER A 30 12.10 -9.99 11.99
CA SER A 30 12.29 -8.74 11.26
C SER A 30 13.02 -8.96 9.95
N ASP A 31 14.07 -9.78 9.93
CA ASP A 31 14.80 -10.14 8.72
C ASP A 31 13.91 -10.90 7.72
N GLY A 32 13.04 -11.79 8.20
CA GLY A 32 12.03 -12.46 7.38
C GLY A 32 11.03 -11.49 6.75
N TYR A 33 10.55 -10.50 7.50
CA TYR A 33 9.68 -9.45 6.95
C TYR A 33 10.41 -8.50 5.99
N LEU A 34 11.68 -8.19 6.23
CA LEU A 34 12.49 -7.38 5.33
C LEU A 34 12.80 -8.13 4.02
N ARG A 35 13.08 -9.44 4.09
CA ARG A 35 13.16 -10.33 2.93
C ARG A 35 11.87 -10.30 2.11
N LEU A 36 10.72 -10.44 2.78
CA LEU A 36 9.41 -10.31 2.15
C LEU A 36 9.30 -8.96 1.43
N ILE A 37 9.60 -7.84 2.10
CA ILE A 37 9.51 -6.51 1.52
C ILE A 37 10.39 -6.38 0.27
N ARG A 38 11.64 -6.89 0.28
CA ARG A 38 12.53 -6.86 -0.90
C ARG A 38 11.93 -7.63 -2.08
N ASN A 39 11.39 -8.82 -1.86
CA ASN A 39 10.70 -9.59 -2.91
C ASN A 39 9.42 -8.90 -3.39
N TYR A 40 8.69 -8.25 -2.48
CA TYR A 40 7.52 -7.46 -2.83
C TYR A 40 7.89 -6.27 -3.74
N TYR A 41 9.02 -5.60 -3.52
CA TYR A 41 9.50 -4.58 -4.45
C TYR A 41 9.82 -5.17 -5.83
N ARG A 42 10.49 -6.33 -5.89
CA ARG A 42 10.86 -7.00 -7.17
C ARG A 42 9.64 -7.49 -7.97
N PHE A 43 8.65 -8.08 -7.31
CA PHE A 43 7.58 -8.83 -7.98
C PHE A 43 6.17 -8.32 -7.71
N GLY A 44 5.98 -7.40 -6.75
CA GLY A 44 4.67 -6.91 -6.34
C GLY A 44 3.92 -6.10 -7.41
N TRP A 45 4.56 -5.76 -8.54
CA TRP A 45 3.90 -5.21 -9.73
C TRP A 45 2.78 -6.12 -10.25
N ILE A 46 2.79 -7.41 -9.90
CA ILE A 46 1.72 -8.34 -10.21
C ILE A 46 0.37 -7.96 -9.57
N ILE A 47 0.40 -7.24 -8.44
CA ILE A 47 -0.81 -6.78 -7.74
C ILE A 47 -1.57 -5.76 -8.60
N PRO A 48 -0.97 -4.64 -9.03
CA PRO A 48 -1.67 -3.73 -9.94
C PRO A 48 -1.98 -4.38 -11.29
N PHE A 49 -1.21 -5.37 -11.77
CA PHE A 49 -1.57 -6.09 -13.00
C PHE A 49 -2.96 -6.74 -12.90
N PHE A 50 -3.23 -7.54 -11.86
CA PHE A 50 -4.54 -8.18 -11.69
C PHE A 50 -5.61 -7.24 -11.15
N PHE A 51 -5.27 -6.49 -10.10
CA PHE A 51 -6.24 -5.80 -9.24
C PHE A 51 -6.16 -4.28 -9.32
N GLY A 52 -5.33 -3.73 -10.22
CA GLY A 52 -5.39 -2.31 -10.55
C GLY A 52 -6.77 -1.97 -11.10
N ALA A 53 -7.43 -0.97 -10.52
CA ALA A 53 -8.80 -0.60 -10.85
C ALA A 53 -8.94 0.92 -11.02
N SER A 54 -7.89 1.56 -11.52
CA SER A 54 -7.86 2.99 -11.80
C SER A 54 -7.18 3.32 -13.14
N PRO A 55 -7.65 2.76 -14.28
CA PRO A 55 -7.04 3.02 -15.59
C PRO A 55 -7.36 4.43 -16.14
N ALA A 56 -8.26 5.17 -15.48
CA ALA A 56 -8.74 6.47 -15.90
C ALA A 56 -8.84 7.45 -14.72
N ILE A 57 -8.76 8.74 -15.02
CA ILE A 57 -8.88 9.85 -14.07
C ILE A 57 -9.85 10.92 -14.61
N CYS A 58 -10.43 11.71 -13.71
CA CYS A 58 -11.18 12.90 -14.12
C CYS A 58 -10.20 13.95 -14.68
N GLY A 59 -10.59 14.67 -15.75
CA GLY A 59 -9.77 15.75 -16.30
C GLY A 59 -9.41 16.83 -15.28
N SER A 60 -10.27 17.06 -14.27
CA SER A 60 -10.01 17.97 -13.16
C SER A 60 -8.85 17.55 -12.26
N PHE A 61 -8.38 16.30 -12.33
CA PHE A 61 -7.25 15.82 -11.53
C PHE A 61 -5.91 16.34 -12.06
N LEU A 62 -5.83 16.66 -13.35
CA LEU A 62 -4.60 17.18 -13.95
C LEU A 62 -4.40 18.68 -13.65
N LYS A 63 -5.44 19.48 -13.37
CA LYS A 63 -5.38 20.94 -13.02
C LYS A 63 -4.19 21.73 -13.62
N GLY A 64 -3.92 21.58 -14.92
CA GLY A 64 -2.81 22.29 -15.59
C GLY A 64 -1.40 21.70 -15.41
N ARG A 65 -1.23 20.60 -14.66
CA ARG A 65 -0.01 19.78 -14.65
C ARG A 65 0.25 19.28 -16.07
N LYS A 66 1.39 19.68 -16.64
CA LYS A 66 1.89 19.12 -17.89
C LYS A 66 2.32 17.69 -17.64
N THR A 67 1.83 16.77 -18.47
CA THR A 67 2.23 15.36 -18.45
C THR A 67 2.55 14.93 -19.87
N ASN A 68 3.59 14.12 -20.02
CA ASN A 68 3.99 13.53 -21.30
C ASN A 68 3.27 12.20 -21.56
N LEU A 69 2.38 11.78 -20.66
CA LEU A 69 1.62 10.55 -20.81
C LEU A 69 0.57 10.71 -21.93
N PRO A 70 0.46 9.73 -22.84
CA PRO A 70 -0.40 9.81 -24.02
C PRO A 70 -1.87 9.51 -23.66
N PHE A 71 -2.48 10.39 -22.88
CA PHE A 71 -3.89 10.25 -22.47
C PHE A 71 -4.84 10.29 -23.65
N GLU A 72 -5.73 9.30 -23.70
CA GLU A 72 -6.95 9.34 -24.51
C GLU A 72 -8.11 9.94 -23.70
N ASN A 73 -9.12 10.46 -24.39
CA ASN A 73 -10.29 11.07 -23.76
C ASN A 73 -11.55 10.28 -24.11
N THR A 74 -12.41 10.07 -23.13
CA THR A 74 -13.78 9.61 -23.36
C THR A 74 -14.69 10.79 -23.71
N PRO A 75 -15.81 10.58 -24.41
CA PRO A 75 -16.80 11.64 -24.68
C PRO A 75 -17.34 12.33 -23.42
N LYS A 76 -17.29 11.64 -22.27
CA LYS A 76 -17.76 12.13 -20.96
C LYS A 76 -16.63 12.77 -20.12
N GLY A 77 -15.50 13.11 -20.72
CA GLY A 77 -14.44 13.92 -20.07
C GLY A 77 -13.47 13.15 -19.17
N ALA A 78 -13.58 11.83 -19.06
CA ALA A 78 -12.55 11.01 -18.42
C ALA A 78 -11.31 10.89 -19.31
N LYS A 79 -10.13 10.98 -18.70
CA LYS A 79 -8.83 10.75 -19.34
C LYS A 79 -8.30 9.38 -18.94
N TYR A 80 -7.83 8.58 -19.89
CA TYR A 80 -7.34 7.23 -19.61
C TYR A 80 -6.10 6.88 -20.45
N LEU A 81 -5.37 5.86 -20.02
CA LEU A 81 -4.35 5.20 -20.85
C LEU A 81 -4.88 3.81 -21.24
N PRO A 82 -4.77 3.42 -22.52
CA PRO A 82 -5.45 2.22 -23.06
C PRO A 82 -5.03 0.92 -22.37
N TYR A 83 -3.80 0.88 -21.85
CA TYR A 83 -3.20 -0.30 -21.22
C TYR A 83 -2.87 -0.11 -19.73
N ALA A 84 -3.21 1.05 -19.14
CA ALA A 84 -2.96 1.28 -17.72
C ALA A 84 -3.77 0.34 -16.84
N THR A 85 -3.20 0.06 -15.68
CA THR A 85 -3.79 -0.77 -14.65
C THR A 85 -4.23 0.08 -13.45
N SER A 86 -3.29 0.81 -12.85
CA SER A 86 -3.54 1.59 -11.63
C SER A 86 -2.88 2.97 -11.65
N LEU A 87 -3.53 3.97 -12.25
CA LEU A 87 -3.05 5.35 -12.23
C LEU A 87 -2.97 5.92 -10.79
N ARG A 88 -3.71 5.35 -9.84
CA ARG A 88 -3.58 5.66 -8.41
C ARG A 88 -2.14 5.50 -7.91
N LEU A 89 -1.42 4.50 -8.40
CA LEU A 89 -0.03 4.22 -8.01
C LEU A 89 1.00 4.99 -8.83
N SER A 90 0.58 5.71 -9.87
CA SER A 90 1.49 6.48 -10.73
C SER A 90 1.94 7.80 -10.09
N ASP A 91 2.90 8.46 -10.74
CA ASP A 91 3.33 9.85 -10.46
C ASP A 91 2.26 10.92 -10.59
N LEU A 92 1.10 10.58 -11.15
CA LEU A 92 -0.05 11.45 -11.11
C LEU A 92 -0.85 11.31 -9.83
N GLY A 93 -0.84 10.11 -9.24
CA GLY A 93 -1.61 9.73 -8.06
C GLY A 93 -0.97 10.23 -6.76
N TYR A 94 -0.67 9.30 -5.85
CA TYR A 94 -0.27 9.61 -4.48
C TYR A 94 1.24 9.74 -4.24
N THR A 95 2.09 9.60 -5.27
CA THR A 95 3.54 9.68 -5.07
C THR A 95 4.01 11.13 -4.95
N ASN A 96 4.71 11.43 -3.86
CA ASN A 96 5.33 12.73 -3.65
C ASN A 96 6.77 12.66 -4.16
N LYS A 97 7.11 13.47 -5.17
CA LYS A 97 8.45 13.50 -5.79
C LYS A 97 9.55 13.84 -4.79
N SER A 98 9.23 14.53 -3.70
CA SER A 98 10.19 14.86 -2.63
C SER A 98 10.72 13.63 -1.86
N GLN A 99 10.09 12.46 -2.04
CA GLN A 99 10.42 11.24 -1.31
C GLN A 99 11.37 10.29 -2.06
N SER A 100 11.63 10.51 -3.36
CA SER A 100 12.57 9.66 -4.12
C SER A 100 14.01 9.77 -3.61
N ASP A 101 14.33 10.88 -2.95
CA ASP A 101 15.67 11.22 -2.43
C ASP A 101 15.82 10.85 -0.94
N LEU A 102 14.90 10.03 -0.43
CA LEU A 102 14.99 9.44 0.90
C LEU A 102 15.62 8.06 0.71
N ASP A 103 16.94 7.97 0.88
CA ASP A 103 17.75 6.74 0.77
C ASP A 103 17.37 5.67 1.83
N ILE A 104 16.11 5.25 1.85
CA ILE A 104 15.54 4.27 2.77
C ILE A 104 15.59 2.91 2.08
N THR A 105 16.35 1.99 2.67
CA THR A 105 16.47 0.60 2.20
C THR A 105 15.77 -0.36 3.15
N PHE A 106 15.63 -1.63 2.73
CA PHE A 106 14.91 -2.68 3.45
C PHE A 106 15.81 -3.89 3.72
N ASN A 107 17.07 -3.64 4.06
CA ASN A 107 18.06 -4.69 4.32
C ASN A 107 18.08 -5.07 5.81
N HIS A 108 18.12 -4.05 6.69
CA HIS A 108 18.12 -4.24 8.14
C HIS A 108 17.14 -3.27 8.81
N LEU A 109 16.59 -3.67 9.96
CA LEU A 109 15.60 -2.90 10.69
C LEU A 109 16.16 -1.55 11.17
N GLU A 110 17.36 -1.56 11.74
CA GLU A 110 18.00 -0.37 12.29
C GLU A 110 18.29 0.68 11.21
N THR A 111 18.78 0.24 10.05
CA THR A 111 19.08 1.14 8.93
C THR A 111 17.80 1.70 8.32
N TYR A 112 16.74 0.89 8.22
CA TYR A 112 15.41 1.34 7.82
C TYR A 112 14.88 2.43 8.77
N VAL A 113 14.87 2.17 10.08
CA VAL A 113 14.37 3.13 11.08
C VAL A 113 15.22 4.40 11.08
N LYS A 114 16.55 4.28 11.00
CA LYS A 114 17.44 5.44 10.92
C LYS A 114 17.16 6.29 9.68
N GLY A 115 16.92 5.65 8.52
CA GLY A 115 16.53 6.33 7.28
C GLY A 115 15.20 7.07 7.42
N LEU A 116 14.19 6.42 8.00
CA LEU A 116 12.88 7.02 8.26
C LEU A 116 12.97 8.21 9.23
N LYS A 117 13.68 8.05 10.35
CA LYS A 117 13.90 9.15 11.32
C LYS A 117 14.67 10.32 10.70
N LYS A 118 15.64 10.05 9.83
CA LYS A 118 16.34 11.11 9.08
C LYS A 118 15.39 11.84 8.13
N ALA A 119 14.49 11.12 7.45
CA ALA A 119 13.54 11.70 6.52
C ALA A 119 12.54 12.66 7.18
N ILE A 120 11.99 12.30 8.35
CA ILE A 120 11.04 13.16 9.08
C ILE A 120 11.68 14.41 9.69
N HIS A 121 13.02 14.45 9.79
CA HIS A 121 13.78 15.62 10.26
C HIS A 121 14.45 16.40 9.12
N LYS A 122 14.24 16.01 7.85
CA LYS A 122 14.83 16.69 6.68
C LYS A 122 14.00 17.95 6.37
N PRO A 123 14.54 19.17 6.48
CA PRO A 123 13.80 20.38 6.14
C PRO A 123 13.41 20.44 4.65
N SER A 124 12.30 21.09 4.33
CA SER A 124 11.87 21.37 2.96
C SER A 124 11.74 22.88 2.74
N GLU A 125 12.51 23.43 1.79
CA GLU A 125 12.41 24.85 1.44
C GLU A 125 11.03 25.23 0.88
N GLU A 126 10.38 24.31 0.17
CA GLU A 126 9.03 24.53 -0.37
C GLU A 126 8.01 24.66 0.75
N PHE A 127 8.06 23.77 1.75
CA PHE A 127 7.14 23.81 2.89
C PHE A 127 7.49 24.91 3.90
N ALA A 128 8.77 25.28 4.00
CA ALA A 128 9.20 26.43 4.80
C ALA A 128 8.58 27.75 4.30
N LYS A 129 8.46 27.95 2.99
CA LYS A 129 7.82 29.14 2.39
C LYS A 129 6.34 29.28 2.74
N LEU A 130 5.66 28.17 3.03
CA LEU A 130 4.26 28.19 3.47
C LEU A 130 4.14 28.61 4.94
N GLY A 131 5.15 28.31 5.76
CA GLY A 131 5.15 28.53 7.21
C GLY A 131 4.28 27.52 7.97
N VAL A 132 4.45 27.44 9.29
CA VAL A 132 3.70 26.49 10.15
C VAL A 132 2.30 27.01 10.48
N LYS A 133 2.18 28.32 10.70
CA LYS A 133 0.92 29.02 11.00
C LYS A 133 0.62 30.07 9.92
N LYS A 134 -0.65 30.20 9.56
CA LYS A 134 -1.18 31.31 8.74
C LYS A 134 -2.39 31.90 9.44
N ASP A 135 -2.38 33.22 9.63
CA ASP A 135 -3.45 33.95 10.35
C ASP A 135 -3.76 33.33 11.74
N GLY A 136 -2.71 32.92 12.47
CA GLY A 136 -2.81 32.30 13.79
C GLY A 136 -3.24 30.83 13.80
N LYS A 137 -3.57 30.23 12.65
CA LYS A 137 -3.98 28.83 12.54
C LYS A 137 -2.86 27.95 12.02
N TYR A 138 -2.67 26.78 12.63
CA TYR A 138 -1.78 25.76 12.11
C TYR A 138 -2.24 25.30 10.72
N ILE A 139 -1.32 25.32 9.76
CA ILE A 139 -1.52 24.78 8.41
C ILE A 139 -0.62 23.59 8.12
N GLN A 140 0.40 23.37 8.96
CA GLN A 140 1.34 22.24 8.92
C GLN A 140 1.78 21.93 10.37
N LEU A 141 2.23 20.70 10.64
CA LEU A 141 2.85 20.30 11.92
C LEU A 141 4.30 20.81 12.04
N ASN A 142 5.05 20.69 10.94
CA ASN A 142 6.40 21.21 10.77
C ASN A 142 6.63 21.51 9.27
N THR A 143 7.84 21.93 8.90
CA THR A 143 8.21 22.26 7.51
C THR A 143 9.20 21.26 6.92
N ASN A 144 9.18 20.02 7.40
CA ASN A 144 10.07 18.95 6.92
C ASN A 144 9.48 18.28 5.68
N VAL A 145 10.31 17.52 4.96
CA VAL A 145 9.89 16.72 3.78
C VAL A 145 8.77 15.75 4.14
N LEU A 146 8.77 15.23 5.36
CA LEU A 146 7.69 14.47 5.98
C LEU A 146 7.36 15.10 7.33
N GLN A 147 6.10 15.39 7.60
CA GLN A 147 5.67 15.92 8.89
C GLN A 147 5.69 14.84 9.97
N ILE A 148 5.24 13.64 9.60
CA ILE A 148 5.23 12.44 10.44
C ILE A 148 5.56 11.20 9.59
N GLU A 149 5.92 10.11 10.24
CA GLU A 149 6.28 8.84 9.57
C GLU A 149 5.18 8.31 8.64
N ASN A 150 3.91 8.56 8.98
CA ASN A 150 2.77 8.10 8.19
C ASN A 150 2.69 8.74 6.79
N GLU A 151 3.38 9.87 6.57
CA GLU A 151 3.43 10.57 5.28
C GLU A 151 4.38 9.90 4.26
N LEU A 152 5.26 8.99 4.70
CA LEU A 152 6.15 8.24 3.79
C LEU A 152 5.35 7.31 2.88
N TYR A 153 5.11 7.69 1.64
CA TYR A 153 4.38 6.87 0.68
C TYR A 153 5.23 5.67 0.24
N ALA A 154 4.82 4.48 0.67
CA ALA A 154 5.43 3.22 0.29
C ALA A 154 4.34 2.20 -0.09
N PRO A 155 4.58 1.32 -1.08
CA PRO A 155 3.59 0.34 -1.52
C PRO A 155 3.41 -0.81 -0.51
N ILE A 156 4.37 -0.96 0.42
CA ILE A 156 4.35 -1.88 1.56
C ILE A 156 5.10 -1.23 2.73
N ARG A 157 4.66 -1.45 3.98
CA ARG A 157 5.31 -0.92 5.18
C ARG A 157 5.49 -1.99 6.26
N PRO A 158 6.65 -2.05 6.94
CA PRO A 158 6.78 -2.80 8.17
C PRO A 158 6.03 -2.08 9.30
N LYS A 159 5.35 -2.84 10.16
CA LYS A 159 4.53 -2.29 11.24
C LYS A 159 4.68 -3.10 12.53
N ARG A 160 4.46 -2.40 13.64
CA ARG A 160 4.25 -2.96 14.98
C ARG A 160 3.18 -2.11 15.68
N VAL A 161 2.39 -2.74 16.54
CA VAL A 161 1.39 -2.04 17.34
C VAL A 161 2.11 -1.08 18.31
N VAL A 162 1.68 0.18 18.25
CA VAL A 162 2.16 1.28 19.10
C VAL A 162 1.59 1.13 20.52
N LYS A 163 2.42 1.37 21.54
CA LYS A 163 2.09 1.39 22.97
C LYS A 163 2.25 2.80 23.53
N GLY A 164 1.19 3.36 24.10
CA GLY A 164 1.20 4.73 24.63
C GLY A 164 1.56 5.74 23.53
N ASP A 165 2.48 6.66 23.84
CA ASP A 165 2.89 7.77 22.95
C ASP A 165 4.13 7.45 22.08
N GLU A 166 4.51 6.17 21.93
CA GLU A 166 5.66 5.82 21.10
C GLU A 166 5.40 6.13 19.61
N SER A 167 6.44 6.55 18.88
CA SER A 167 6.34 6.69 17.43
C SER A 167 6.29 5.30 16.76
N PRO A 168 5.75 5.16 15.52
CA PRO A 168 5.79 3.89 14.82
C PRO A 168 7.22 3.33 14.63
N SER A 169 8.23 4.19 14.45
CA SER A 169 9.62 3.76 14.36
C SER A 169 10.21 3.34 15.71
N ASP A 170 9.80 3.95 16.82
CA ASP A 170 10.17 3.48 18.17
C ASP A 170 9.55 2.13 18.49
N ALA A 171 8.29 1.92 18.11
CA ALA A 171 7.63 0.62 18.23
C ALA A 171 8.43 -0.47 17.51
N LEU A 172 8.86 -0.18 16.27
CA LEU A 172 9.70 -1.08 15.47
C LEU A 172 11.06 -1.35 16.13
N LEU A 173 11.77 -0.35 16.65
CA LEU A 173 13.05 -0.57 17.35
C LEU A 173 12.86 -1.41 18.62
N ARG A 174 11.76 -1.17 19.34
CA ARG A 174 11.47 -1.87 20.60
C ARG A 174 11.28 -3.36 20.36
N GLY A 175 10.33 -3.72 19.48
CA GLY A 175 9.88 -5.10 19.33
C GLY A 175 10.22 -5.77 18.00
N GLY A 176 10.88 -5.10 17.06
CA GLY A 176 11.02 -5.60 15.69
C GLY A 176 9.73 -5.44 14.87
N ILE A 177 9.69 -6.07 13.70
CA ILE A 177 8.52 -6.05 12.81
C ILE A 177 7.50 -7.10 13.27
N GLU A 178 6.25 -6.69 13.50
CA GLU A 178 5.16 -7.57 13.94
C GLU A 178 4.27 -8.01 12.78
N TYR A 179 4.08 -7.13 11.78
CA TYR A 179 3.29 -7.39 10.59
C TYR A 179 3.67 -6.45 9.45
N ILE A 180 3.16 -6.73 8.25
CA ILE A 180 3.27 -5.84 7.10
C ILE A 180 1.91 -5.27 6.70
N GLU A 181 1.93 -4.03 6.24
CA GLU A 181 0.79 -3.33 5.65
C GLU A 181 1.02 -3.23 4.14
N VAL A 182 0.18 -3.88 3.35
CA VAL A 182 0.21 -3.79 1.87
C VAL A 182 -0.78 -2.70 1.43
N ARG A 183 -0.27 -1.74 0.67
CA ARG A 183 -0.95 -0.48 0.35
C ARG A 183 -1.15 -0.26 -1.15
N SER A 184 -0.75 -1.24 -1.96
CA SER A 184 -0.82 -1.16 -3.42
C SER A 184 -2.22 -1.41 -3.99
N LEU A 185 -3.14 -2.02 -3.22
CA LEU A 185 -4.47 -2.36 -3.73
C LEU A 185 -5.37 -1.13 -3.97
N ASP A 186 -5.91 -1.08 -5.19
CA ASP A 186 -7.04 -0.23 -5.52
C ASP A 186 -8.33 -0.77 -4.89
N ILE A 187 -9.37 0.07 -4.84
CA ILE A 187 -10.71 -0.39 -4.47
C ILE A 187 -11.18 -1.35 -5.57
N ASN A 188 -11.64 -2.54 -5.21
CA ASN A 188 -12.32 -3.46 -6.12
C ASN A 188 -13.74 -2.92 -6.41
N PRO A 189 -14.00 -2.39 -7.62
CA PRO A 189 -15.29 -1.79 -7.95
C PRO A 189 -16.38 -2.84 -8.15
N PHE A 190 -16.04 -4.13 -8.19
CA PHE A 190 -16.96 -5.24 -8.46
C PHE A 190 -17.48 -5.90 -7.17
N THR A 191 -17.29 -5.24 -6.03
CA THR A 191 -17.73 -5.71 -4.71
C THR A 191 -18.23 -4.51 -3.89
N PRO A 192 -19.25 -4.69 -3.03
CA PRO A 192 -19.77 -3.61 -2.19
C PRO A 192 -18.78 -3.16 -1.10
N ILE A 193 -17.90 -4.05 -0.63
CA ILE A 193 -16.92 -3.77 0.43
C ILE A 193 -15.54 -3.34 -0.11
N GLY A 194 -15.39 -3.25 -1.43
CA GLY A 194 -14.17 -2.80 -2.10
C GLY A 194 -13.01 -3.82 -2.13
N VAL A 195 -13.20 -5.05 -1.65
CA VAL A 195 -12.25 -6.16 -1.70
C VAL A 195 -13.01 -7.49 -1.71
N ASP A 196 -12.44 -8.56 -2.28
CA ASP A 196 -12.99 -9.92 -2.16
C ASP A 196 -11.98 -10.95 -1.65
N GLU A 197 -12.51 -12.14 -1.38
CA GLU A 197 -11.76 -13.32 -0.96
C GLU A 197 -10.69 -13.75 -1.99
N THR A 198 -10.91 -13.53 -3.30
CA THR A 198 -9.91 -13.86 -4.34
C THR A 198 -8.66 -13.02 -4.15
N GLN A 199 -8.82 -11.71 -3.91
CA GLN A 199 -7.70 -10.81 -3.64
C GLN A 199 -6.95 -11.20 -2.37
N ILE A 200 -7.65 -11.51 -1.29
CA ILE A 200 -7.02 -11.91 -0.02
C ILE A 200 -6.25 -13.23 -0.18
N ARG A 201 -6.86 -14.24 -0.79
CA ARG A 201 -6.20 -15.54 -1.02
C ARG A 201 -4.97 -15.42 -1.90
N PHE A 202 -5.02 -14.60 -2.95
CA PHE A 202 -3.85 -14.31 -3.76
C PHE A 202 -2.72 -13.67 -2.93
N LEU A 203 -3.06 -12.68 -2.10
CA LEU A 203 -2.07 -11.99 -1.28
C LEU A 203 -1.45 -12.93 -0.26
N ASP A 204 -2.21 -13.84 0.36
CA ASP A 204 -1.64 -14.86 1.24
C ASP A 204 -0.56 -15.68 0.52
N LEU A 205 -0.89 -16.21 -0.66
CA LEU A 205 0.06 -16.99 -1.46
C LEU A 205 1.30 -16.18 -1.85
N PHE A 206 1.09 -14.96 -2.34
CA PHE A 206 2.17 -14.10 -2.81
C PHE A 206 3.09 -13.67 -1.68
N LEU A 207 2.54 -13.35 -0.51
CA LEU A 207 3.31 -12.92 0.66
C LEU A 207 4.05 -14.10 1.31
N ILE A 208 3.45 -15.29 1.36
CA ILE A 208 4.17 -16.52 1.74
C ILE A 208 5.34 -16.74 0.79
N TRP A 209 5.11 -16.68 -0.52
CA TRP A 209 6.19 -16.84 -1.51
C TRP A 209 7.30 -15.79 -1.33
N CYS A 210 6.94 -14.53 -1.04
CA CYS A 210 7.93 -13.47 -0.78
C CYS A 210 8.80 -13.76 0.46
N VAL A 211 8.29 -14.47 1.46
CA VAL A 211 9.09 -14.95 2.59
C VAL A 211 9.99 -16.13 2.18
N LEU A 212 9.48 -17.05 1.36
CA LEU A 212 10.18 -18.28 0.99
C LEU A 212 11.28 -18.05 -0.07
N ALA A 213 11.08 -17.14 -1.01
CA ALA A 213 12.03 -16.87 -2.09
C ALA A 213 13.25 -16.11 -1.58
N ASP A 214 14.46 -16.50 -1.99
CA ASP A 214 15.68 -15.80 -1.58
C ASP A 214 15.66 -14.35 -2.05
N ALA A 215 15.96 -13.43 -1.13
CA ALA A 215 16.01 -12.01 -1.43
C ALA A 215 17.36 -11.43 -1.02
N PRO A 216 18.35 -11.37 -1.93
CA PRO A 216 19.55 -10.60 -1.72
C PRO A 216 19.21 -9.17 -1.28
N GLU A 217 20.11 -8.58 -0.50
CA GLU A 217 20.01 -7.17 -0.14
C GLU A 217 19.88 -6.28 -1.37
N MET A 218 19.19 -5.16 -1.18
CA MET A 218 18.83 -4.24 -2.26
C MET A 218 19.40 -2.86 -1.95
N ASN A 219 20.16 -2.30 -2.90
CA ASN A 219 20.62 -0.92 -2.82
C ASN A 219 19.58 0.05 -3.41
N ALA A 220 19.87 1.34 -3.37
CA ALA A 220 18.95 2.37 -3.87
C ALA A 220 18.72 2.26 -5.38
N GLU A 221 19.75 1.88 -6.14
CA GLU A 221 19.68 1.67 -7.58
C GLU A 221 18.74 0.51 -7.93
N GLU A 222 18.87 -0.63 -7.26
CA GLU A 222 18.00 -1.79 -7.50
C GLU A 222 16.55 -1.49 -7.08
N LEU A 223 16.34 -0.75 -5.99
CA LEU A 223 15.01 -0.26 -5.62
C LEU A 223 14.41 0.62 -6.73
N ALA A 224 15.21 1.50 -7.34
CA ALA A 224 14.78 2.33 -8.45
C ALA A 224 14.45 1.48 -9.70
N CYS A 225 15.26 0.47 -10.01
CA CYS A 225 14.98 -0.49 -11.08
C CYS A 225 13.65 -1.22 -10.87
N CYS A 226 13.39 -1.69 -9.65
CA CYS A 226 12.13 -2.33 -9.29
C CYS A 226 10.95 -1.37 -9.51
N ARG A 227 11.07 -0.10 -9.09
CA ARG A 227 10.06 0.93 -9.35
C ARG A 227 9.81 1.15 -10.85
N ALA A 228 10.82 1.02 -11.71
CA ALA A 228 10.62 1.10 -13.15
C ALA A 228 9.70 -0.03 -13.68
N ASN A 229 9.85 -1.26 -13.18
CA ASN A 229 8.93 -2.36 -13.52
C ASN A 229 7.51 -2.07 -13.04
N TRP A 230 7.35 -1.57 -11.80
CA TRP A 230 6.04 -1.13 -11.31
C TRP A 230 5.42 -0.08 -12.22
N ASN A 231 6.17 0.97 -12.60
CA ASN A 231 5.69 2.02 -13.47
C ASN A 231 5.26 1.51 -14.85
N ASN A 232 6.03 0.58 -15.44
CA ASN A 232 5.66 -0.07 -16.70
C ASN A 232 4.33 -0.82 -16.57
N VAL A 233 4.10 -1.55 -15.48
CA VAL A 233 2.84 -2.26 -15.26
C VAL A 233 1.69 -1.32 -14.95
N ILE A 234 1.94 -0.27 -14.17
CA ILE A 234 0.96 0.76 -13.82
C ILE A 234 0.42 1.46 -15.06
N LEU A 235 1.32 1.88 -15.97
CA LEU A 235 0.97 2.72 -17.12
C LEU A 235 0.56 1.90 -18.36
N GLU A 236 1.13 0.71 -18.53
CA GLU A 236 0.91 -0.11 -19.72
C GLU A 236 0.99 -1.63 -19.48
N GLY A 237 0.65 -2.10 -18.27
CA GLY A 237 0.72 -3.53 -17.91
C GLY A 237 -0.14 -4.46 -18.77
N ARG A 238 -1.23 -3.96 -19.37
CA ARG A 238 -2.10 -4.75 -20.27
C ARG A 238 -1.67 -4.72 -21.74
N LYS A 239 -0.56 -4.06 -22.07
CA LYS A 239 -0.10 -3.91 -23.46
C LYS A 239 0.32 -5.27 -24.03
N PRO A 240 -0.14 -5.66 -25.23
CA PRO A 240 0.33 -6.89 -25.87
C PRO A 240 1.85 -6.90 -26.02
N GLY A 241 2.50 -7.99 -25.65
CA GLY A 241 3.96 -8.10 -25.69
C GLY A 241 4.69 -7.27 -24.64
N GLN A 242 4.01 -6.85 -23.56
CA GLN A 242 4.66 -6.10 -22.49
C GLN A 242 5.81 -6.89 -21.86
N VAL A 243 6.88 -6.19 -21.49
CA VAL A 243 8.10 -6.78 -20.94
C VAL A 243 8.42 -6.20 -19.56
N ILE A 244 9.10 -7.00 -18.75
CA ILE A 244 9.63 -6.64 -17.43
C ILE A 244 11.16 -6.75 -17.48
N GLY A 245 11.85 -5.82 -16.81
CA GLY A 245 13.30 -5.85 -16.67
C GLY A 245 13.74 -6.78 -15.55
N MET A 246 14.70 -7.65 -15.83
CA MET A 246 15.36 -8.55 -14.87
C MET A 246 16.79 -8.08 -14.64
N GLY A 247 17.27 -8.15 -13.39
CA GLY A 247 18.63 -7.71 -13.02
C GLY A 247 18.86 -6.24 -13.37
N CYS A 248 17.99 -5.33 -12.93
CA CYS A 248 18.07 -3.90 -13.29
C CYS A 248 17.98 -3.60 -14.81
N GLY A 249 17.38 -4.50 -15.60
CA GLY A 249 17.18 -4.30 -17.03
C GLY A 249 18.28 -4.88 -17.91
N GLU A 250 19.24 -5.62 -17.33
CA GLU A 250 20.20 -6.44 -18.07
C GLU A 250 19.51 -7.38 -19.07
N ARG A 251 18.35 -7.91 -18.68
CA ARG A 251 17.49 -8.71 -19.55
C ARG A 251 16.06 -8.18 -19.51
N LYS A 252 15.35 -8.33 -20.61
CA LYS A 252 13.92 -8.06 -20.72
C LYS A 252 13.21 -9.37 -21.01
N GLU A 253 12.18 -9.67 -20.24
CA GLU A 253 11.38 -10.88 -20.39
C GLU A 253 9.90 -10.52 -20.55
N PRO A 254 9.13 -11.30 -21.33
CA PRO A 254 7.68 -11.09 -21.43
C PRO A 254 7.01 -11.15 -20.05
N LEU A 255 6.18 -10.15 -19.74
CA LEU A 255 5.47 -10.05 -18.45
C LEU A 255 4.71 -11.34 -18.13
N ALA A 256 4.00 -11.89 -19.12
CA ALA A 256 3.24 -13.13 -18.98
C ALA A 256 4.14 -14.33 -18.64
N GLN A 257 5.34 -14.41 -19.21
CA GLN A 257 6.29 -15.50 -18.92
C GLN A 257 6.78 -15.43 -17.46
N VAL A 258 7.20 -14.24 -17.02
CA VAL A 258 7.66 -14.02 -15.63
C VAL A 258 6.51 -14.29 -14.64
N GLY A 259 5.31 -13.81 -14.95
CA GLY A 259 4.11 -14.02 -14.15
C GLY A 259 3.73 -15.50 -14.01
N LYS A 260 3.74 -16.25 -15.11
CA LYS A 260 3.48 -17.70 -15.11
C LYS A 260 4.53 -18.51 -14.35
N ALA A 261 5.80 -18.12 -14.45
CA ALA A 261 6.86 -18.74 -13.65
C ALA A 261 6.63 -18.53 -12.14
N LEU A 262 6.27 -17.32 -11.72
CA LEU A 262 5.86 -17.05 -10.33
C LEU A 262 4.63 -17.88 -9.94
N PHE A 263 3.62 -17.97 -10.81
CA PHE A 263 2.40 -18.74 -10.54
C PHE A 263 2.65 -20.24 -10.39
N ALA A 264 3.63 -20.81 -11.08
CA ALA A 264 4.03 -22.20 -10.86
C ALA A 264 4.48 -22.43 -9.40
N ASP A 265 5.18 -21.47 -8.78
CA ASP A 265 5.52 -21.53 -7.36
C ASP A 265 4.30 -21.27 -6.46
N LEU A 266 3.46 -20.28 -6.78
CA LEU A 266 2.25 -20.00 -5.99
C LEU A 266 1.30 -21.21 -5.96
N GLN A 267 1.18 -21.95 -7.07
CA GLN A 267 0.40 -23.19 -7.11
C GLN A 267 0.96 -24.28 -6.19
N ARG A 268 2.29 -24.34 -5.97
CA ARG A 268 2.89 -25.27 -5.00
C ARG A 268 2.53 -24.88 -3.57
N VAL A 269 2.59 -23.59 -3.24
CA VAL A 269 2.15 -23.07 -1.94
C VAL A 269 0.65 -23.36 -1.73
N ALA A 270 -0.17 -23.09 -2.76
CA ALA A 270 -1.61 -23.30 -2.72
C ALA A 270 -1.98 -24.76 -2.42
N LYS A 271 -1.32 -25.73 -3.06
CA LYS A 271 -1.54 -27.17 -2.80
C LYS A 271 -1.29 -27.55 -1.34
N VAL A 272 -0.26 -26.96 -0.71
CA VAL A 272 0.03 -27.19 0.71
C VAL A 272 -1.10 -26.61 1.58
N LEU A 273 -1.49 -25.35 1.34
CA LEU A 273 -2.55 -24.70 2.13
C LEU A 273 -3.90 -25.41 1.99
N ASP A 274 -4.27 -25.81 0.77
CA ASP A 274 -5.52 -26.52 0.49
C ASP A 274 -5.55 -27.91 1.14
N SER A 275 -4.40 -28.59 1.24
CA SER A 275 -4.32 -29.87 1.95
C SER A 275 -4.60 -29.77 3.45
N CYS A 276 -4.41 -28.60 4.06
CA CYS A 276 -4.58 -28.39 5.50
C CYS A 276 -5.96 -27.89 5.91
N SER A 277 -6.72 -27.26 5.00
CA SER A 277 -7.87 -26.45 5.42
C SER A 277 -9.10 -26.43 4.49
N GLY A 278 -9.17 -27.30 3.48
CA GLY A 278 -10.33 -27.32 2.55
C GLY A 278 -10.54 -26.00 1.80
N THR A 279 -9.49 -25.17 1.76
CA THR A 279 -9.47 -23.86 1.11
C THR A 279 -9.42 -24.00 -0.41
N LYS A 280 -9.58 -22.87 -1.11
CA LYS A 280 -9.64 -22.78 -2.57
C LYS A 280 -8.47 -21.99 -3.17
N TYR A 281 -7.29 -22.09 -2.59
CA TYR A 281 -6.13 -21.33 -3.06
C TYR A 281 -5.71 -21.72 -4.48
N LEU A 282 -5.74 -23.01 -4.81
CA LEU A 282 -5.37 -23.48 -6.14
C LEU A 282 -6.35 -22.98 -7.21
N GLU A 283 -7.65 -22.94 -6.90
CA GLU A 283 -8.68 -22.40 -7.78
C GLU A 283 -8.41 -20.91 -8.09
N VAL A 284 -8.04 -20.13 -7.07
CA VAL A 284 -7.66 -18.71 -7.23
C VAL A 284 -6.43 -18.56 -8.12
N CYS A 285 -5.39 -19.38 -7.95
CA CYS A 285 -4.22 -19.37 -8.84
C CYS A 285 -4.60 -19.59 -10.30
N LEU A 286 -5.34 -20.65 -10.59
CA LEU A 286 -5.71 -20.99 -11.97
C LEU A 286 -6.54 -19.87 -12.62
N LYS A 287 -7.50 -19.31 -11.88
CA LYS A 287 -8.33 -18.19 -12.35
C LYS A 287 -7.53 -16.93 -12.66
N LEU A 288 -6.56 -16.58 -11.83
CA LEU A 288 -5.74 -15.37 -12.04
C LEU A 288 -4.72 -15.58 -13.15
N GLU A 289 -4.18 -16.79 -13.32
CA GLU A 289 -3.20 -17.10 -14.36
C GLU A 289 -3.75 -16.86 -15.77
N GLU A 290 -5.04 -17.13 -16.01
CA GLU A 290 -5.72 -16.85 -17.29
C GLU A 290 -5.63 -15.37 -17.71
N MET A 291 -5.51 -14.44 -16.75
CA MET A 291 -5.44 -13.00 -17.04
C MET A 291 -4.11 -12.60 -17.70
N PHE A 292 -3.06 -13.43 -17.63
CA PHE A 292 -1.83 -13.20 -18.38
C PHE A 292 -2.04 -13.35 -19.89
N ASP A 293 -2.81 -14.35 -20.30
CA ASP A 293 -3.13 -14.60 -21.71
C ASP A 293 -4.27 -13.70 -22.19
N ASN A 294 -5.17 -13.29 -21.29
CA ASN A 294 -6.25 -12.36 -21.59
C ASN A 294 -6.30 -11.18 -20.60
N PRO A 295 -5.48 -10.13 -20.81
CA PRO A 295 -5.40 -8.97 -19.92
C PRO A 295 -6.71 -8.17 -19.77
N GLN A 296 -7.71 -8.41 -20.64
CA GLN A 296 -9.04 -7.78 -20.51
C GLN A 296 -9.84 -8.33 -19.32
N LEU A 297 -9.47 -9.50 -18.79
CA LEU A 297 -10.10 -10.09 -17.60
C LEU A 297 -9.65 -9.44 -16.29
N THR A 298 -8.50 -8.73 -16.30
CA THR A 298 -8.03 -7.95 -15.14
C THR A 298 -9.04 -6.88 -14.73
N PHE A 299 -8.94 -6.37 -13.51
CA PHE A 299 -9.87 -5.34 -13.02
C PHE A 299 -9.85 -4.09 -13.89
N SER A 300 -8.67 -3.63 -14.27
CA SER A 300 -8.52 -2.46 -15.14
C SER A 300 -9.05 -2.67 -16.55
N GLY A 301 -8.88 -3.86 -17.13
CA GLY A 301 -9.46 -4.22 -18.43
C GLY A 301 -10.97 -4.16 -18.41
N ARG A 302 -11.59 -4.86 -17.44
CA ARG A 302 -13.04 -4.86 -17.24
C ARG A 302 -13.60 -3.47 -16.94
N LEU A 303 -12.93 -2.71 -16.09
CA LEU A 303 -13.40 -1.40 -15.65
C LEU A 303 -13.29 -0.34 -16.74
N LEU A 304 -12.21 -0.35 -17.54
CA LEU A 304 -12.00 0.66 -18.58
C LEU A 304 -13.14 0.67 -19.60
N GLU A 305 -13.65 -0.51 -19.98
CA GLU A 305 -14.78 -0.60 -20.92
C GLU A 305 -16.07 -0.02 -20.34
N LYS A 306 -16.33 -0.22 -19.03
CA LYS A 306 -17.46 0.42 -18.34
C LYS A 306 -17.29 1.94 -18.29
N ILE A 307 -16.08 2.42 -18.02
CA ILE A 307 -15.76 3.86 -17.99
C ILE A 307 -15.90 4.49 -19.38
N LYS A 308 -15.47 3.84 -20.45
CA LYS A 308 -15.63 4.34 -21.82
C LYS A 308 -17.11 4.53 -22.18
N ALA A 309 -17.96 3.57 -21.79
CA ALA A 309 -19.39 3.63 -22.07
C ALA A 309 -20.13 4.66 -21.19
N GLN A 310 -19.85 4.68 -19.89
CA GLN A 310 -20.69 5.39 -18.90
C GLN A 310 -20.02 6.64 -18.30
N GLY A 311 -18.71 6.81 -18.46
CA GLY A 311 -17.90 7.78 -17.75
C GLY A 311 -17.59 7.33 -16.31
N ILE A 312 -16.57 7.93 -15.69
CA ILE A 312 -16.19 7.62 -14.29
C ILE A 312 -17.35 7.92 -13.34
N GLY A 313 -17.94 9.13 -13.44
CA GLY A 313 -19.03 9.54 -12.55
C GLY A 313 -20.30 8.72 -12.75
N GLY A 314 -20.68 8.45 -14.00
CA GLY A 314 -21.89 7.68 -14.31
C GLY A 314 -21.82 6.25 -13.78
N TYR A 315 -20.74 5.53 -14.08
CA TYR A 315 -20.56 4.17 -13.57
C TYR A 315 -20.33 4.11 -12.05
N GLY A 316 -19.59 5.08 -11.51
CA GLY A 316 -19.37 5.17 -10.07
C GLY A 316 -20.66 5.37 -9.28
N LEU A 317 -21.55 6.26 -9.75
CA LEU A 317 -22.84 6.51 -9.11
C LEU A 317 -23.77 5.29 -9.24
N SER A 318 -23.77 4.57 -10.38
CA SER A 318 -24.58 3.36 -10.51
C SER A 318 -24.17 2.28 -9.51
N LEU A 319 -22.85 2.07 -9.33
CA LEU A 319 -22.34 1.12 -8.34
C LEU A 319 -22.63 1.58 -6.91
N ALA A 320 -22.52 2.89 -6.63
CA ALA A 320 -22.81 3.43 -5.30
C ALA A 320 -24.27 3.19 -4.91
N GLU A 321 -25.22 3.42 -5.82
CA GLU A 321 -26.65 3.15 -5.60
C GLU A 321 -26.92 1.66 -5.38
N GLU A 322 -26.37 0.81 -6.25
CA GLU A 322 -26.50 -0.66 -6.16
C GLU A 322 -26.00 -1.18 -4.81
N TYR A 323 -24.77 -0.81 -4.43
CA TYR A 323 -24.15 -1.29 -3.20
C TYR A 323 -24.76 -0.66 -1.95
N HIS A 324 -25.23 0.60 -2.02
CA HIS A 324 -26.00 1.19 -0.92
C HIS A 324 -27.27 0.35 -0.67
N GLN A 325 -28.06 0.08 -1.72
CA GLN A 325 -29.27 -0.71 -1.59
C GLN A 325 -28.97 -2.13 -1.08
N GLN A 326 -27.88 -2.76 -1.53
CA GLN A 326 -27.48 -4.07 -1.02
C GLN A 326 -27.14 -4.01 0.47
N LEU A 327 -26.29 -3.07 0.89
CA LEU A 327 -25.76 -3.03 2.25
C LEU A 327 -26.83 -2.67 3.29
N VAL A 328 -27.74 -1.74 2.99
CA VAL A 328 -28.80 -1.36 3.94
C VAL A 328 -29.84 -2.47 4.17
N ASN A 329 -29.97 -3.41 3.24
CA ASN A 329 -30.89 -4.55 3.35
C ASN A 329 -30.20 -5.85 3.80
N THR A 330 -28.89 -5.80 4.07
CA THR A 330 -28.12 -6.97 4.52
C THR A 330 -28.06 -6.97 6.05
N ALA A 331 -28.61 -8.01 6.68
CA ALA A 331 -28.52 -8.16 8.13
C ALA A 331 -27.07 -8.41 8.57
N TYR A 332 -26.71 -7.95 9.77
CA TYR A 332 -25.40 -8.24 10.33
C TYR A 332 -25.25 -9.73 10.68
N GLU A 333 -24.06 -10.28 10.39
CA GLU A 333 -23.75 -11.70 10.65
C GLU A 333 -22.90 -11.91 11.92
N VAL A 334 -22.04 -10.93 12.26
CA VAL A 334 -21.06 -11.05 13.36
C VAL A 334 -21.28 -9.99 14.43
N LEU A 335 -21.38 -8.73 14.02
CA LEU A 335 -21.69 -7.60 14.91
C LEU A 335 -23.22 -7.43 15.01
N THR A 336 -23.67 -6.68 16.00
CA THR A 336 -25.10 -6.33 16.19
C THR A 336 -25.26 -4.82 16.33
N ASP A 337 -26.49 -4.32 16.17
CA ASP A 337 -26.80 -2.91 16.46
C ASP A 337 -26.35 -2.50 17.87
N ASP A 338 -26.62 -3.35 18.86
CA ASP A 338 -26.21 -3.12 20.25
C ASP A 338 -24.68 -3.05 20.41
N ALA A 339 -23.93 -3.87 19.66
CA ALA A 339 -22.47 -3.82 19.69
C ALA A 339 -21.92 -2.51 19.11
N PHE A 340 -22.52 -2.01 18.02
CA PHE A 340 -22.18 -0.71 17.45
C PHE A 340 -22.52 0.43 18.39
N GLU A 341 -23.70 0.40 19.02
CA GLU A 341 -24.12 1.44 19.97
C GLU A 341 -23.22 1.45 21.22
N HIS A 342 -22.86 0.28 21.73
CA HIS A 342 -21.91 0.16 22.84
C HIS A 342 -20.55 0.77 22.49
N GLU A 343 -20.01 0.46 21.31
CA GLU A 343 -18.73 1.01 20.87
C GLU A 343 -18.81 2.52 20.57
N ARG A 344 -19.94 3.03 20.07
CA ARG A 344 -20.20 4.46 19.92
C ARG A 344 -20.12 5.18 21.27
N ILE A 345 -20.80 4.67 22.30
CA ILE A 345 -20.77 5.26 23.64
C ILE A 345 -19.36 5.17 24.24
N SER A 346 -18.73 3.99 24.14
CA SER A 346 -17.39 3.74 24.68
C SER A 346 -16.33 4.64 24.03
N SER A 347 -16.35 4.80 22.71
CA SER A 347 -15.41 5.67 21.99
C SER A 347 -15.55 7.15 22.37
N ILE A 348 -16.78 7.65 22.51
CA ILE A 348 -17.03 9.02 22.99
C ILE A 348 -16.50 9.22 24.42
N LYS A 349 -16.72 8.23 25.29
CA LYS A 349 -16.18 8.29 26.66
C LYS A 349 -14.65 8.32 26.65
N ARG A 350 -14.01 7.44 25.89
CA ARG A 350 -12.53 7.41 25.76
C ARG A 350 -11.98 8.74 25.25
N GLN A 351 -12.65 9.37 24.27
CA GLN A 351 -12.27 10.71 23.81
C GLN A 351 -12.40 11.76 24.93
N ALA A 352 -13.51 11.79 25.64
CA ALA A 352 -13.73 12.76 26.73
C ALA A 352 -12.75 12.55 27.90
N ASP A 353 -12.36 11.31 28.19
CA ASP A 353 -11.37 10.98 29.20
C ASP A 353 -9.97 11.45 28.77
N LEU A 354 -9.62 11.32 27.48
CA LEU A 354 -8.38 11.87 26.90
C LEU A 354 -8.35 13.41 27.02
N GLU A 355 -9.40 14.09 26.56
CA GLU A 355 -9.51 15.56 26.61
C GLU A 355 -9.41 16.12 28.06
N LYS A 356 -9.87 15.37 29.07
CA LYS A 356 -9.73 15.74 30.48
C LYS A 356 -8.35 15.44 31.06
N SER A 357 -7.62 14.50 30.47
CA SER A 357 -6.29 14.08 30.92
C SER A 357 -5.17 14.96 30.38
N ASP A 358 -5.46 15.84 29.41
CA ASP A 358 -4.49 16.78 28.86
C ASP A 358 -3.99 17.75 29.95
N THR A 359 -2.68 17.76 30.14
CA THR A 359 -1.99 18.59 31.15
C THR A 359 -1.14 19.70 30.53
N ILE A 360 -0.93 19.66 29.22
CA ILE A 360 -0.10 20.61 28.47
C ILE A 360 -0.91 21.24 27.35
N SER A 361 -0.50 22.43 26.92
CA SER A 361 -1.09 23.06 25.74
C SER A 361 -0.78 22.27 24.47
N PHE A 362 -1.62 22.45 23.45
CA PHE A 362 -1.36 21.85 22.13
C PHE A 362 -0.02 22.30 21.53
N ASP A 363 0.39 23.55 21.75
CA ASP A 363 1.68 24.09 21.29
C ASP A 363 2.86 23.36 21.98
N GLU A 364 2.76 23.07 23.28
CA GLU A 364 3.77 22.27 24.02
C GLU A 364 3.78 20.82 23.53
N TYR A 365 2.62 20.20 23.32
CA TYR A 365 2.51 18.86 22.76
C TYR A 365 3.21 18.76 21.40
N LEU A 366 2.97 19.73 20.51
CA LEU A 366 3.65 19.77 19.21
C LEU A 366 5.16 19.93 19.34
N LYS A 367 5.67 20.74 20.29
CA LYS A 367 7.13 20.85 20.51
C LYS A 367 7.77 19.53 20.90
N LEU A 368 7.05 18.67 21.63
CA LEU A 368 7.53 17.34 22.03
C LEU A 368 7.47 16.32 20.89
N HIS A 369 6.44 16.39 20.04
CA HIS A 369 6.12 15.29 19.09
C HIS A 369 6.33 15.62 17.61
N ALA A 370 6.39 16.90 17.19
CA ALA A 370 6.55 17.30 15.79
C ALA A 370 8.01 17.50 15.35
N GLY A 371 8.97 17.21 16.24
CA GLY A 371 10.41 17.41 16.02
C GLY A 371 10.85 18.88 16.24
N PRO A 372 12.14 19.13 16.51
CA PRO A 372 12.63 20.48 16.75
C PRO A 372 12.66 21.27 15.44
N ASN A 373 11.85 22.33 15.32
CA ASN A 373 12.20 23.65 14.75
C ASN A 373 10.97 24.58 14.63
N ASN A 374 10.91 25.61 15.48
CA ASN A 374 10.87 27.04 15.10
C ASN A 374 10.43 27.91 16.29
N ASP A 375 11.26 27.97 17.34
CA ASP A 375 11.40 29.22 18.08
C ASP A 375 12.32 30.11 17.22
N GLY A 376 11.74 30.90 16.31
CA GLY A 376 12.52 31.90 15.56
C GLY A 376 12.05 32.24 14.15
N VAL A 377 10.89 32.89 14.01
CA VAL A 377 10.80 34.17 13.27
C VAL A 377 9.71 35.01 13.95
N ALA A 378 10.08 35.64 15.06
CA ALA A 378 9.38 36.80 15.58
C ALA A 378 10.24 38.02 15.26
N SER A 379 9.91 38.72 14.17
CA SER A 379 10.05 40.17 13.99
C SER A 379 9.46 40.56 12.64
#